data_AF-A0A1H6AK30-F1
#
_entry.id   AF-A0A1H6AK30-F1
#
_cell.length_a   1.000
_cell.length_b   1.000
_cell.length_c   1.000
_cell.angle_alpha   90.00
_cell.angle_beta   90.00
_cell.angle_gamma   90.00
#
_symmetry.space_group_name_H-M   'P 1'
#
loop_
_entity.id
_entity.type
_entity.pdbx_description
1 polymer ?
#
loop_
_entity_poly.entity_id
_entity_poly.type
_entity_poly.pdbx_seq_one_letter_code
_entity_poly.pdbx_strand_id
1 'polypeptide(L)'
;MQRQILGALEVLYYIIFGVIVAYAAWDARRKHKRRDSLRRRDDGTYVWTDFDGTERTSRTHPEKKGGEWYVDGSSGDGGGDGGD
;
A
#
# COMPACT_ATOMS: atom_id res chain seq x y z
N MET A 1 11.71 35.43 -17.44
CA MET A 1 10.55 34.79 -16.77
C MET A 1 10.40 33.31 -17.13
N GLN A 2 10.44 32.92 -18.42
CA GLN A 2 10.27 31.50 -18.86
C GLN A 2 11.19 30.48 -18.17
N ARG A 3 12.49 30.77 -18.00
CA ARG A 3 13.46 29.85 -17.37
C ARG A 3 13.20 29.57 -15.89
N GLN A 4 12.61 30.51 -15.16
CA GLN A 4 12.26 30.31 -13.74
C GLN A 4 11.05 29.39 -13.57
N ILE A 5 10.09 29.45 -14.51
CA ILE A 5 8.90 28.61 -14.51
C ILE A 5 9.27 27.15 -14.82
N LEU A 6 10.16 26.91 -15.79
CA LEU A 6 10.67 25.56 -16.11
C LEU A 6 11.37 24.91 -14.91
N GLY A 7 12.26 25.63 -14.21
CA GLY A 7 12.93 25.11 -13.02
C GLY A 7 11.96 24.83 -11.86
N ALA A 8 10.92 25.64 -11.68
CA ALA A 8 9.90 25.41 -10.65
C ALA A 8 9.06 24.16 -10.93
N LEU A 9 8.72 23.90 -12.19
CA LEU A 9 7.97 22.70 -12.60
C LEU A 9 8.78 21.42 -12.42
N GLU A 10 10.08 21.46 -12.71
CA GLU A 10 10.99 20.33 -12.51
C GLU A 10 11.13 19.97 -11.02
N VAL A 11 11.30 20.97 -10.15
CA VAL A 11 11.32 20.75 -8.70
C VAL A 11 9.99 20.18 -8.20
N LEU A 12 8.86 20.72 -8.68
CA LEU A 12 7.53 20.21 -8.32
C LEU A 12 7.34 18.76 -8.77
N TYR A 13 7.80 18.41 -9.98
CA TYR A 13 7.78 17.04 -10.48
C TYR A 13 8.55 16.09 -9.57
N TYR A 14 9.77 16.43 -9.18
CA TYR A 14 10.56 15.59 -8.28
C TYR A 14 9.93 15.44 -6.89
N ILE A 15 9.28 16.49 -6.37
CA ILE A 15 8.54 16.41 -5.10
C ILE A 15 7.37 15.43 -5.24
N ILE A 16 6.52 15.59 -6.28
CA ILE A 16 5.37 14.71 -6.50
C ILE A 16 5.82 13.26 -6.69
N PHE A 17 6.84 13.05 -7.53
CA PHE A 17 7.40 11.72 -7.76
C PHE A 17 7.94 11.10 -6.47
N GLY A 18 8.69 11.87 -5.68
CA GLY A 18 9.20 11.43 -4.38
C GLY A 18 8.10 11.04 -3.40
N VAL A 19 6.99 11.79 -3.35
CA VAL A 19 5.83 11.48 -2.51
C VAL A 19 5.14 10.19 -2.97
N ILE A 20 4.97 9.99 -4.28
CA ILE A 20 4.36 8.76 -4.84
C ILE A 20 5.21 7.54 -4.48
N VAL A 21 6.53 7.61 -4.68
CA VAL A 21 7.46 6.51 -4.35
C VAL A 21 7.46 6.23 -2.85
N ALA A 22 7.49 7.26 -2.02
CA ALA A 22 7.43 7.11 -0.57
C ALA A 22 6.10 6.45 -0.11
N TYR A 23 4.98 6.85 -0.70
CA TYR A 23 3.67 6.26 -0.42
C TYR A 23 3.60 4.80 -0.87
N ALA A 24 4.07 4.47 -2.07
CA ALA A 24 4.11 3.09 -2.58
C ALA A 24 4.98 2.19 -1.69
N ALA A 25 6.16 2.67 -1.27
CA ALA A 25 7.03 1.95 -0.35
C ALA A 25 6.37 1.75 1.03
N TRP A 26 5.66 2.76 1.55
CA TRP A 26 4.94 2.66 2.80
C TRP A 26 3.78 1.65 2.72
N ASP A 27 2.98 1.70 1.65
CA ASP A 27 1.88 0.76 1.41
C ASP A 27 2.38 -0.67 1.27
N ALA A 28 3.47 -0.89 0.52
CA ALA A 28 4.09 -2.20 0.38
C ALA A 28 4.58 -2.76 1.72
N ARG A 29 5.24 -1.94 2.55
CA ARG A 29 5.68 -2.33 3.90
C ARG A 29 4.51 -2.66 4.81
N ARG A 30 3.43 -1.85 4.76
CA ARG A 30 2.20 -2.08 5.52
C ARG A 30 1.56 -3.41 5.14
N LYS A 31 1.43 -3.68 3.84
CA LYS A 31 0.90 -4.96 3.33
C LYS A 31 1.74 -6.15 3.75
N HIS A 32 3.08 -6.02 3.68
CA HIS A 32 3.99 -7.10 4.07
C HIS A 32 3.85 -7.45 5.57
N LYS A 33 3.96 -6.46 6.46
CA LYS A 33 3.84 -6.68 7.93
C LYS A 33 2.49 -7.27 8.34
N ARG A 34 1.42 -6.82 7.68
CA ARG A 34 0.06 -7.35 7.89
C ARG A 34 -0.05 -8.82 7.49
N ARG A 35 0.51 -9.20 6.34
CA ARG A 35 0.51 -10.59 5.86
C ARG A 35 1.38 -11.49 6.73
N ASP A 36 2.55 -11.01 7.16
CA ASP A 36 3.47 -11.78 8.01
C ASP A 36 2.88 -12.08 9.40
N SER A 37 2.07 -11.16 9.93
CA SER A 37 1.41 -11.32 11.24
C SER A 37 0.02 -11.97 11.15
N LEU A 38 -0.47 -12.26 9.94
CA LEU A 38 -1.81 -12.81 9.75
C LEU A 38 -1.88 -14.24 10.27
N ARG A 39 -2.73 -14.43 11.27
CA ARG A 39 -3.02 -15.74 11.86
C ARG A 39 -4.51 -15.93 12.06
N ARG A 40 -4.94 -17.19 12.07
CA ARG A 40 -6.32 -17.57 12.37
C ARG A 40 -6.38 -18.12 13.80
N ARG A 41 -7.29 -17.60 14.62
CA ARG A 41 -7.58 -18.12 15.97
C ARG A 41 -8.53 -19.31 15.89
N ASP A 42 -8.64 -20.05 17.00
CA ASP A 42 -9.47 -21.26 17.12
C ASP A 42 -10.97 -20.96 16.96
N ASP A 43 -11.40 -19.74 17.29
CA ASP A 43 -12.77 -19.24 17.08
C ASP A 43 -13.08 -18.90 15.61
N GLY A 44 -12.11 -19.05 14.71
CA GLY A 44 -12.21 -18.74 13.30
C GLY A 44 -11.93 -17.28 12.93
N THR A 45 -11.62 -16.42 13.91
CA THR A 45 -11.29 -15.00 13.69
C THR A 45 -9.88 -14.86 13.11
N TYR A 46 -9.73 -14.03 12.07
CA TYR A 46 -8.44 -13.63 11.51
C TYR A 46 -7.90 -12.45 12.29
N VAL A 47 -6.62 -12.52 12.66
CA VAL A 47 -5.94 -11.52 13.48
C VAL A 47 -4.61 -11.17 12.84
N TRP A 48 -4.28 -9.88 12.80
CA TRP A 48 -3.01 -9.39 12.29
C TRP A 48 -2.57 -8.13 13.02
N THR A 49 -1.30 -7.78 12.87
CA THR A 49 -0.73 -6.53 13.37
C THR A 49 -0.65 -5.52 12.23
N ASP A 50 -1.31 -4.37 12.38
CA ASP A 50 -1.23 -3.27 11.42
C ASP A 50 0.14 -2.56 11.49
N PHE A 51 0.42 -1.67 10.56
CA PHE A 51 1.69 -0.96 10.47
C PHE A 51 2.04 -0.22 11.76
N ASP A 52 1.04 0.41 12.39
CA ASP A 52 1.14 1.13 13.67
C ASP A 52 1.36 0.21 14.89
N GLY A 53 1.38 -1.11 14.71
CA GLY A 53 1.52 -2.08 15.78
C GLY A 53 0.20 -2.46 16.45
N THR A 54 -0.93 -1.90 16.03
CA THR A 54 -2.23 -2.27 16.57
C THR A 54 -2.65 -3.66 16.09
N GLU A 55 -3.19 -4.47 17.01
CA GLU A 55 -3.83 -5.73 16.62
C GLU A 55 -5.21 -5.43 16.03
N ARG A 56 -5.50 -6.02 14.88
CA ARG A 56 -6.78 -5.93 14.18
C ARG A 56 -7.35 -7.32 13.98
N THR A 57 -8.67 -7.40 13.95
CA THR A 57 -9.39 -8.67 13.86
C THR A 57 -10.50 -8.61 12.82
N SER A 58 -10.74 -9.69 12.07
CA SER A 58 -11.88 -9.81 11.15
C SER A 58 -12.43 -11.24 11.13
N ARG A 59 -13.74 -11.36 10.95
CA ARG A 59 -14.41 -12.66 10.72
C ARG A 59 -14.23 -13.17 9.29
N THR A 60 -13.95 -12.27 8.36
CA THR A 60 -13.71 -12.58 6.95
C THR A 60 -12.21 -12.55 6.71
N HIS A 61 -11.69 -13.47 5.89
CA HIS A 61 -10.29 -13.43 5.51
C HIS A 61 -10.00 -12.06 4.83
N PRO A 62 -9.01 -11.28 5.30
CA PRO A 62 -8.85 -9.88 4.87
C PRO A 62 -8.66 -9.71 3.36
N GLU A 63 -8.02 -10.66 2.69
CA GLU A 63 -7.80 -10.65 1.22
C GLU A 63 -8.98 -11.21 0.39
N LYS A 64 -10.01 -11.79 1.01
CA LYS A 64 -11.16 -12.34 0.27
C LYS A 64 -12.20 -11.26 0.01
N LYS A 65 -13.05 -11.43 -1.00
CA LYS A 65 -14.14 -10.51 -1.32
C LYS A 65 -14.96 -10.15 -0.08
N GLY A 66 -15.05 -8.85 0.21
CA GLY A 66 -15.69 -8.33 1.42
C GLY A 66 -14.78 -8.26 2.66
N GLY A 67 -13.51 -8.62 2.53
CA GLY A 67 -12.46 -8.43 3.53
C GLY A 67 -11.81 -7.04 3.42
N GLU A 68 -11.18 -6.61 4.51
CA GLU A 68 -10.64 -5.24 4.63
C GLU A 68 -9.49 -4.91 3.66
N TRP A 69 -8.79 -5.91 3.14
CA TRP A 69 -7.68 -5.73 2.20
C TRP A 69 -8.08 -6.13 0.79
N TYR A 70 -9.33 -6.50 0.57
CA TYR A 70 -9.80 -6.90 -0.74
C TYR A 70 -9.74 -5.71 -1.69
N VAL A 71 -8.90 -5.84 -2.70
CA VAL A 71 -8.86 -4.93 -3.83
C VAL A 71 -9.61 -5.63 -4.97
N ASP A 72 -10.72 -5.04 -5.39
CA ASP A 72 -11.31 -5.36 -6.69
C ASP A 72 -10.23 -5.09 -7.75
N GLY A 73 -9.92 -6.08 -8.59
CA GLY A 73 -8.87 -6.01 -9.62
C GLY A 73 -8.99 -4.84 -10.62
N SER A 74 -9.99 -3.96 -10.46
CA SER A 74 -10.13 -2.67 -11.14
C SER A 74 -9.21 -1.55 -10.60
N SER A 75 -8.39 -1.78 -9.57
CA SER A 75 -7.49 -0.74 -9.02
C SER A 75 -6.08 -1.26 -8.76
N GLY A 76 -5.34 -1.53 -9.85
CA GLY A 76 -3.93 -1.87 -9.76
C GLY A 76 -3.28 -1.97 -11.12
N ASP A 77 -2.98 -0.84 -11.75
CA ASP A 77 -1.74 -0.78 -12.53
C ASP A 77 -1.18 0.65 -12.56
N GLY A 78 -0.08 0.80 -11.83
CA GLY A 78 0.64 2.03 -11.60
C GLY A 78 2.02 1.68 -11.07
N GLY A 79 2.79 0.94 -11.88
CA GLY A 79 4.22 0.74 -11.70
C GLY A 79 4.62 -0.68 -11.26
N GLY A 80 5.16 -1.44 -12.20
CA GLY A 80 5.85 -2.71 -11.94
C GLY A 80 6.63 -3.14 -13.18
N ASP A 81 7.90 -2.76 -13.21
CA ASP A 81 8.93 -3.16 -14.18
C ASP A 81 9.23 -4.68 -14.11
N GLY A 82 9.61 -5.28 -15.24
CA GLY A 82 9.99 -6.69 -15.40
C GLY A 82 9.50 -7.23 -16.75
N GLY A 83 10.32 -7.53 -17.76
CA GLY A 83 11.70 -7.98 -17.75
C GLY A 83 11.73 -9.30 -18.50
N ASP A 84 12.09 -9.26 -19.79
CA ASP A 84 12.74 -10.30 -20.61
C ASP A 84 13.17 -9.66 -21.95
#